data_AF-A0A8B7TGK7-F1
#
_entry.id   AF-A0A8B7TGK7-F1
#
_cell.length_a   1.000
_cell.length_b   1.000
_cell.length_c   1.000
_cell.angle_alpha   90.00
_cell.angle_beta   90.00
_cell.angle_gamma   90.00
#
_symmetry.space_group_name_H-M   'P 1'
#
loop_
_entity.id
_entity.type
_entity.pdbx_description
1 polymer ?
#
loop_
_entity_poly.entity_id
_entity_poly.type
_entity_poly.pdbx_seq_one_letter_code
_entity_poly.pdbx_strand_id
1 'polypeptide(L)'
;MKWVTFISLLFLFSSAYSRGVFRRDAYKSEIAYRFNDLGEHHFKGLVLVTFSQYFQKCPFEEHVKLVNEINEFAKTCVADESAANCDKDLHTLFGDKLCSIPSLRDNYGEMADCCDKQEPERNECFLQHKDDSPNLPRLVRPETDVLCTSFQGNENKFLAV
;
A
#
# COMPACT_ATOMS: atom_id res chain seq x y z
N MET A 1 35.49 -13.68 -38.08
CA MET A 1 34.01 -13.74 -37.92
C MET A 1 33.58 -14.31 -36.56
N LYS A 2 34.16 -15.41 -36.04
CA LYS A 2 33.78 -16.00 -34.73
C LYS A 2 33.99 -15.10 -33.50
N TRP A 3 35.01 -14.23 -33.52
CA TRP A 3 35.29 -13.30 -32.42
C TRP A 3 34.27 -12.15 -32.34
N VAL A 4 33.79 -11.66 -33.48
CA VAL A 4 32.81 -10.57 -33.53
C VAL A 4 31.47 -11.03 -32.95
N THR A 5 31.05 -12.26 -33.26
CA THR A 5 29.85 -12.87 -32.67
C THR A 5 29.97 -13.08 -31.16
N PHE A 6 31.16 -13.43 -30.66
CA PHE A 6 31.40 -13.63 -29.23
C PHE A 6 31.37 -12.32 -28.45
N ILE A 7 31.94 -11.26 -29.02
CA ILE A 7 31.92 -9.91 -28.46
C ILE A 7 30.48 -9.38 -28.42
N SER A 8 29.73 -9.53 -29.52
CA SER A 8 28.32 -9.11 -29.56
C SER A 8 27.45 -9.87 -28.54
N LEU A 9 27.67 -11.17 -28.35
CA LEU A 9 26.98 -11.95 -27.33
C LEU A 9 27.33 -11.47 -25.91
N LEU A 10 28.60 -11.20 -25.62
CA LEU A 10 29.02 -10.66 -24.32
C LEU A 10 28.34 -9.31 -24.03
N PHE A 11 28.30 -8.38 -24.98
CA PHE A 11 27.60 -7.11 -24.79
C PHE A 11 26.09 -7.27 -24.62
N LEU A 12 25.45 -8.22 -25.32
CA LEU A 12 24.03 -8.54 -25.13
C LEU A 12 23.76 -9.15 -23.75
N PHE A 13 24.61 -10.06 -23.28
CA PHE A 13 24.48 -10.63 -21.94
C PHE A 13 24.74 -9.59 -20.84
N SER A 14 25.74 -8.71 -20.99
CA SER A 14 26.01 -7.63 -20.04
C SER A 14 24.92 -6.57 -20.00
N SER A 15 24.32 -6.24 -21.15
CA SER A 15 23.20 -5.30 -21.20
C SER A 15 21.90 -5.90 -20.65
N ALA A 16 21.68 -7.22 -20.83
CA ALA A 16 20.60 -7.94 -20.15
C ALA A 16 20.79 -7.98 -18.63
N TYR A 17 22.04 -8.17 -18.16
CA TYR A 17 22.38 -8.14 -16.73
C TYR A 17 22.22 -6.74 -16.12
N SER A 18 22.64 -5.69 -16.84
CA SER A 18 22.51 -4.29 -16.41
C SER A 18 21.07 -3.78 -16.43
N ARG A 19 20.17 -4.38 -17.22
CA ARG A 19 18.77 -3.96 -17.32
C ARG A 19 17.88 -4.48 -16.19
N GLY A 20 18.44 -5.13 -15.16
CA GLY A 20 17.64 -5.56 -14.01
C GLY A 20 16.47 -6.46 -14.39
N VAL A 21 16.61 -7.25 -15.48
CA VAL A 21 15.56 -8.14 -16.00
C VAL A 21 15.44 -9.42 -15.15
N PHE A 22 16.28 -9.58 -14.14
CA PHE A 22 15.92 -10.40 -13.00
C PHE A 22 14.78 -9.68 -12.28
N ARG A 23 13.56 -10.14 -12.54
CA ARG A 23 12.48 -10.15 -11.55
C ARG A 23 13.17 -10.52 -10.24
N ARG A 24 13.44 -9.53 -9.36
CA ARG A 24 13.91 -9.81 -7.99
C ARG A 24 12.99 -10.92 -7.52
N ASP A 25 13.55 -12.06 -7.11
CA ASP A 25 12.75 -13.20 -6.65
C ASP A 25 11.62 -12.62 -5.79
N ALA A 26 10.37 -12.77 -6.26
CA ALA A 26 9.25 -12.23 -5.52
C ALA A 26 9.34 -12.88 -4.16
N TYR A 27 9.56 -12.07 -3.12
CA TYR A 27 9.70 -12.58 -1.77
C TYR A 27 8.51 -13.49 -1.48
N LYS A 28 8.77 -14.65 -0.87
CA LYS A 28 7.72 -15.63 -0.56
C LYS A 28 6.54 -14.97 0.14
N SER A 29 6.82 -13.97 0.99
CA SER A 29 5.82 -13.01 1.45
C SER A 29 6.31 -11.58 1.27
N GLU A 30 5.74 -10.84 0.32
CA GLU A 30 6.12 -9.44 0.11
C GLU A 30 5.74 -8.58 1.33
N ILE A 31 4.56 -8.81 1.92
CA ILE A 31 4.12 -8.06 3.10
C ILE A 31 5.04 -8.28 4.31
N ALA A 32 5.48 -9.51 4.57
CA ALA A 32 6.43 -9.79 5.64
C ALA A 32 7.78 -9.14 5.37
N TYR A 33 8.27 -9.22 4.12
CA TYR A 33 9.51 -8.54 3.72
C TYR A 33 9.44 -7.02 3.96
N ARG A 34 8.36 -6.35 3.50
CA ARG A 34 8.20 -4.90 3.71
C ARG A 34 8.05 -4.53 5.18
N PHE A 35 7.32 -5.34 5.94
CA PHE A 35 7.16 -5.10 7.37
C PHE A 35 8.50 -5.13 8.11
N ASN A 36 9.33 -6.14 7.83
CA ASN A 36 10.66 -6.28 8.42
C ASN A 36 11.63 -5.18 7.98
N ASP A 37 11.60 -4.76 6.71
CA ASP A 37 12.49 -3.73 6.15
C ASP A 37 12.17 -2.32 6.68
N LEU A 38 10.87 -1.99 6.80
CA LEU A 38 10.41 -0.66 7.20
C LEU A 38 10.31 -0.51 8.74
N GLY A 39 10.05 -1.61 9.43
CA GLY A 39 9.59 -1.62 10.82
C GLY A 39 8.13 -1.17 10.96
N GLU A 40 7.50 -1.60 12.06
CA GLU A 40 6.06 -1.43 12.32
C GLU A 40 5.58 0.02 12.17
N HIS A 41 6.32 0.98 12.74
CA HIS A 41 5.96 2.40 12.71
C HIS A 41 5.84 2.96 11.28
N HIS A 42 6.86 2.75 10.44
CA HIS A 42 6.82 3.26 9.06
C HIS A 42 5.87 2.46 8.17
N PHE A 43 5.75 1.14 8.40
CA PHE A 43 4.79 0.31 7.71
C PHE A 43 3.36 0.82 7.92
N LYS A 44 2.94 1.05 9.18
CA LYS A 44 1.62 1.60 9.49
C LYS A 44 1.39 2.97 8.85
N GLY A 45 2.37 3.87 8.92
CA GLY A 45 2.27 5.19 8.30
C GLY A 45 2.07 5.14 6.78
N LEU A 46 2.82 4.28 6.08
CA LEU A 46 2.69 4.11 4.63
C LEU A 46 1.35 3.46 4.23
N VAL A 47 0.88 2.47 5.00
CA VAL A 47 -0.45 1.86 4.80
C VAL A 47 -1.54 2.91 5.01
N LEU A 48 -1.42 3.76 6.05
CA LEU A 48 -2.37 4.85 6.30
C LEU A 48 -2.42 5.85 5.15
N VAL A 49 -1.25 6.30 4.66
CA VAL A 49 -1.16 7.21 3.50
C VAL A 49 -1.80 6.56 2.28
N THR A 50 -1.53 5.27 2.05
CA THR A 50 -2.10 4.52 0.92
C THR A 50 -3.63 4.50 1.01
N PHE A 51 -4.21 4.08 2.13
CA PHE A 51 -5.67 4.08 2.26
C PHE A 51 -6.28 5.47 2.19
N SER A 52 -5.65 6.48 2.80
CA SER A 52 -6.15 7.86 2.75
C SER A 52 -6.18 8.44 1.33
N GLN A 53 -5.25 8.04 0.47
CA GLN A 53 -5.23 8.45 -0.93
C GLN A 53 -6.25 7.71 -1.79
N TYR A 54 -6.51 6.43 -1.52
CA TYR A 54 -7.53 5.67 -2.24
C TYR A 54 -8.94 6.05 -1.77
N PHE A 55 -9.11 6.34 -0.47
CA PHE A 55 -10.39 6.61 0.18
C PHE A 55 -10.42 7.99 0.84
N GLN A 56 -10.34 9.03 0.00
CA GLN A 56 -10.23 10.43 0.44
C GLN A 56 -11.44 10.95 1.25
N LYS A 57 -12.56 10.24 1.24
CA LYS A 57 -13.81 10.61 1.93
C LYS A 57 -14.08 9.78 3.19
N CYS A 58 -13.22 8.81 3.51
CA CYS A 58 -13.41 7.95 4.68
C CYS A 58 -13.00 8.69 5.95
N PRO A 59 -13.71 8.50 7.08
CA PRO A 59 -13.27 9.03 8.36
C PRO A 59 -11.94 8.39 8.80
N PHE A 60 -11.17 9.16 9.57
CA PHE A 60 -9.83 8.77 10.03
C PHE A 60 -9.84 7.46 10.82
N GLU A 61 -10.83 7.27 11.67
CA GLU A 61 -10.99 6.11 12.55
C GLU A 61 -11.14 4.81 11.75
N GLU A 62 -11.82 4.85 10.61
CA GLU A 62 -11.94 3.69 9.71
C GLU A 62 -10.61 3.37 9.05
N HIS A 63 -9.84 4.38 8.64
CA HIS A 63 -8.47 4.14 8.15
C HIS A 63 -7.57 3.53 9.23
N VAL A 64 -7.62 4.02 10.46
CA VAL A 64 -6.83 3.46 11.57
C VAL A 64 -7.18 2.00 11.82
N LYS A 65 -8.47 1.63 11.74
CA LYS A 65 -8.91 0.24 11.85
C LYS A 65 -8.32 -0.63 10.74
N LEU A 66 -8.39 -0.19 9.48
CA LEU A 66 -7.81 -0.92 8.34
C LEU A 66 -6.30 -1.08 8.47
N VAL A 67 -5.59 -0.02 8.90
CA VAL A 67 -4.15 -0.05 9.15
C VAL A 67 -3.80 -1.11 10.20
N ASN A 68 -4.54 -1.15 11.31
CA ASN A 68 -4.31 -2.14 12.36
C ASN A 68 -4.59 -3.57 11.89
N GLU A 69 -5.64 -3.80 11.10
CA GLU A 69 -5.94 -5.12 10.53
C GLU A 69 -4.84 -5.60 9.58
N ILE A 70 -4.32 -4.71 8.72
CA ILE A 70 -3.17 -5.03 7.85
C ILE A 70 -1.88 -5.24 8.66
N ASN A 71 -1.67 -4.46 9.73
CA ASN A 71 -0.53 -4.60 10.63
C ASN A 71 -0.49 -5.97 11.32
N GLU A 72 -1.62 -6.41 11.87
CA GLU A 72 -1.71 -7.72 12.52
C GLU A 72 -1.59 -8.88 11.51
N PHE A 73 -2.11 -8.69 10.30
CA PHE A 73 -1.88 -9.64 9.21
C PHE A 73 -0.40 -9.72 8.82
N ALA A 74 0.29 -8.57 8.71
CA ALA A 74 1.71 -8.53 8.43
C ALA A 74 2.54 -9.24 9.53
N LYS A 75 2.22 -9.02 10.81
CA LYS A 75 2.85 -9.76 11.93
C LYS A 75 2.63 -11.27 11.82
N THR A 76 1.45 -11.69 11.40
CA THR A 76 1.15 -13.12 11.16
C THR A 76 2.06 -13.68 10.06
N CYS A 77 2.22 -12.97 8.94
CA CYS A 77 3.10 -13.39 7.85
C CYS A 77 4.59 -13.34 8.20
N VAL A 78 5.01 -12.43 9.08
CA VAL A 78 6.38 -12.41 9.62
C VAL A 78 6.63 -13.61 10.52
N ALA A 79 5.65 -14.03 11.32
CA ALA A 79 5.77 -15.20 12.17
C ALA A 79 5.78 -16.52 11.37
N ASP A 80 4.99 -16.59 10.30
CA ASP A 80 4.95 -17.73 9.37
C ASP A 80 4.61 -17.27 7.94
N GLU A 81 5.64 -17.18 7.09
CA GLU A 81 5.46 -16.81 5.67
C GLU A 81 4.68 -17.86 4.85
N SER A 82 4.42 -19.05 5.40
CA SER A 82 3.56 -20.06 4.78
C SER A 82 2.09 -20.00 5.18
N ALA A 83 1.74 -19.09 6.12
CA ALA A 83 0.37 -18.87 6.51
C ALA A 83 -0.48 -18.40 5.32
N ALA A 84 -1.79 -18.65 5.40
CA ALA A 84 -2.72 -18.38 4.31
C ALA A 84 -2.68 -16.91 3.87
N ASN A 85 -2.61 -16.68 2.56
CA ASN A 85 -2.56 -15.37 1.90
C ASN A 85 -1.25 -14.59 2.06
N CYS A 86 -0.24 -15.09 2.78
CA CYS A 86 1.03 -14.38 2.93
C CYS A 86 1.84 -14.32 1.64
N ASP A 87 1.53 -15.18 0.67
CA ASP A 87 2.12 -15.28 -0.67
C ASP A 87 1.50 -14.33 -1.70
N LYS A 88 0.39 -13.69 -1.36
CA LYS A 88 -0.25 -12.69 -2.22
C LYS A 88 0.60 -11.43 -2.33
N ASP A 89 0.59 -10.81 -3.50
CA ASP A 89 1.16 -9.48 -3.68
C ASP A 89 0.38 -8.42 -2.90
N LEU A 90 1.03 -7.27 -2.66
CA LEU A 90 0.46 -6.19 -1.87
C LEU A 90 -0.81 -5.59 -2.49
N HIS A 91 -0.91 -5.50 -3.81
CA HIS A 91 -2.10 -4.96 -4.47
C HIS A 91 -3.28 -5.92 -4.30
N THR A 92 -3.05 -7.23 -4.40
CA THR A 92 -4.10 -8.21 -4.12
C THR A 92 -4.58 -8.10 -2.66
N LEU A 93 -3.67 -8.06 -1.69
CA LEU A 93 -4.01 -7.96 -0.26
C LEU A 93 -4.77 -6.66 0.06
N PHE A 94 -4.28 -5.53 -0.43
CA PHE A 94 -4.92 -4.24 -0.20
C PHE A 94 -6.26 -4.19 -0.95
N GLY A 95 -6.31 -4.57 -2.22
CA GLY A 95 -7.55 -4.63 -3.00
C GLY A 95 -8.64 -5.50 -2.36
N ASP A 96 -8.29 -6.70 -1.88
CA ASP A 96 -9.23 -7.58 -1.15
C ASP A 96 -9.75 -6.87 0.11
N LYS A 97 -8.88 -6.14 0.80
CA LYS A 97 -9.25 -5.37 1.99
C LYS A 97 -10.16 -4.19 1.66
N LEU A 98 -9.83 -3.41 0.62
CA LEU A 98 -10.66 -2.31 0.11
C LEU A 98 -12.06 -2.82 -0.21
N CYS A 99 -12.16 -3.95 -0.91
CA CYS A 99 -13.42 -4.56 -1.33
C CYS A 99 -14.23 -5.20 -0.19
N SER A 100 -13.63 -5.41 0.99
CA SER A 100 -14.33 -5.93 2.18
C SER A 100 -15.10 -4.86 2.96
N ILE A 101 -14.95 -3.58 2.61
CA ILE A 101 -15.60 -2.47 3.32
C ILE A 101 -17.09 -2.42 2.95
N PRO A 102 -18.03 -2.67 3.89
CA PRO A 102 -19.45 -2.77 3.56
C PRO A 102 -20.04 -1.49 2.96
N SER A 103 -19.56 -0.33 3.42
CA SER A 103 -20.01 0.99 2.98
C SER A 103 -19.26 1.51 1.74
N LEU A 104 -18.46 0.68 1.07
CA LEU A 104 -17.68 1.08 -0.10
C LEU A 104 -18.58 1.64 -1.20
N ARG A 105 -19.65 0.91 -1.53
CA ARG A 105 -20.62 1.33 -2.56
C ARG A 105 -21.33 2.63 -2.18
N ASP A 106 -21.76 2.73 -0.92
CA ASP A 106 -22.51 3.89 -0.43
C ASP A 106 -21.67 5.17 -0.42
N ASN A 107 -20.38 5.04 -0.09
CA ASN A 107 -19.47 6.18 0.05
C ASN A 107 -18.75 6.56 -1.27
N TYR A 108 -18.52 5.58 -2.16
CA TYR A 108 -17.65 5.75 -3.34
C TYR A 108 -18.29 5.36 -4.67
N GLY A 109 -19.54 4.91 -4.70
CA GLY A 109 -20.31 4.71 -5.93
C GLY A 109 -19.66 3.74 -6.91
N GLU A 110 -19.29 4.24 -8.09
CA GLU A 110 -18.67 3.47 -9.19
C GLU A 110 -17.31 2.87 -8.81
N MET A 111 -16.60 3.43 -7.83
CA MET A 111 -15.32 2.85 -7.36
C MET A 111 -15.49 1.42 -6.82
N ALA A 112 -16.68 1.09 -6.30
CA ALA A 112 -16.96 -0.28 -5.86
C ALA A 112 -17.03 -1.28 -7.03
N ASP A 113 -17.23 -0.84 -8.28
CA ASP A 113 -17.16 -1.70 -9.47
C ASP A 113 -15.72 -2.16 -9.77
N CYS A 114 -14.71 -1.50 -9.20
CA CYS A 114 -13.33 -1.98 -9.29
C CYS A 114 -13.18 -3.36 -8.62
N CYS A 115 -14.01 -3.69 -7.64
CA CYS A 115 -13.95 -4.97 -6.93
C CYS A 115 -14.34 -6.19 -7.77
N ASP A 116 -15.00 -5.98 -8.92
CA ASP A 116 -15.32 -7.04 -9.88
C ASP A 116 -14.15 -7.39 -10.80
N LYS A 117 -13.05 -6.62 -10.74
CA LYS A 117 -11.83 -6.82 -11.53
C LYS A 117 -10.80 -7.65 -10.77
N GLN A 118 -9.89 -8.28 -11.49
CA GLN A 118 -8.69 -8.92 -10.93
C GLN A 118 -7.49 -7.97 -11.00
N GLU A 119 -6.40 -8.29 -10.31
CA GLU A 119 -5.16 -7.53 -10.47
C GLU A 119 -4.48 -7.87 -11.81
N PRO A 120 -3.86 -6.90 -12.50
CA PRO A 120 -3.61 -5.51 -12.07
C PRO A 120 -4.74 -4.52 -12.39
N GLU A 121 -5.77 -4.92 -13.14
CA GLU A 121 -6.84 -4.02 -13.60
C GLU A 121 -7.66 -3.42 -12.44
N ARG A 122 -7.78 -4.15 -11.33
CA ARG A 122 -8.43 -3.67 -10.11
C ARG A 122 -7.68 -2.49 -9.50
N ASN A 123 -6.37 -2.60 -9.30
CA ASN A 123 -5.56 -1.48 -8.82
C ASN A 123 -5.58 -0.29 -9.80
N GLU A 124 -5.48 -0.53 -11.11
CA GLU A 124 -5.58 0.52 -12.12
C GLU A 124 -6.94 1.25 -12.06
N CYS A 125 -8.03 0.51 -11.88
CA CYS A 125 -9.36 1.07 -11.68
C CYS A 125 -9.41 1.97 -10.44
N PHE A 126 -8.93 1.49 -9.30
CA PHE A 126 -8.89 2.31 -8.08
C PHE A 126 -8.05 3.59 -8.24
N LEU A 127 -6.94 3.53 -8.97
CA LEU A 127 -6.11 4.70 -9.25
C LEU A 127 -6.85 5.75 -10.09
N GLN A 128 -7.72 5.33 -11.02
CA GLN A 128 -8.55 6.24 -11.82
C GLN A 128 -9.60 6.98 -10.99
N HIS A 129 -9.98 6.44 -9.83
CA HIS A 129 -10.93 7.06 -8.91
C HIS A 129 -10.28 8.02 -7.90
N LYS A 130 -8.96 8.19 -7.91
CA LYS A 130 -8.31 9.23 -7.09
C LYS A 130 -8.74 10.62 -7.58
N ASP A 131 -9.26 11.41 -6.67
CA ASP A 131 -9.70 12.78 -6.95
C ASP A 131 -8.54 13.74 -6.71
N ASP A 132 -8.05 14.39 -7.76
CA ASP A 132 -6.99 15.40 -7.67
C ASP A 132 -7.49 16.71 -7.00
N SER A 133 -8.80 16.91 -6.92
CA SER A 133 -9.42 18.11 -6.36
C SER A 133 -10.62 17.74 -5.48
N PRO A 134 -10.40 16.94 -4.41
CA PRO A 134 -11.49 16.48 -3.57
C PRO A 134 -12.08 17.68 -2.85
N ASN A 135 -13.41 17.79 -2.86
CA ASN A 135 -14.15 18.86 -2.20
C ASN A 135 -14.19 18.67 -0.67
N LEU A 136 -13.00 18.62 -0.05
CA LEU A 136 -12.84 18.51 1.39
C LEU A 136 -12.90 19.89 2.05
N PRO A 137 -13.39 19.99 3.30
CA PRO A 137 -13.30 21.22 4.06
C PRO A 137 -11.85 21.72 4.14
N ARG A 138 -11.68 23.04 4.07
CA ARG A 138 -10.36 23.65 4.24
C ARG A 138 -9.80 23.25 5.61
N LEU A 139 -8.56 22.77 5.65
CA LEU A 139 -7.87 22.52 6.91
C LEU A 139 -7.74 23.84 7.68
N VAL A 140 -8.50 23.95 8.77
CA VAL A 140 -8.39 25.06 9.72
C VAL A 140 -7.37 24.64 10.76
N ARG A 141 -6.25 25.36 10.82
CA ARG A 141 -5.25 25.13 11.87
C ARG A 141 -5.86 25.55 13.21
N PRO A 142 -6.00 24.63 14.19
CA PRO A 142 -6.40 24.98 15.55
C PRO A 142 -5.38 25.90 16.22
N GLU A 143 -5.77 26.54 17.32
CA GLU A 143 -4.85 27.31 18.15
C GLU A 143 -3.69 26.43 18.68
N THR A 144 -2.56 27.06 18.94
CA THR A 144 -1.29 26.38 19.26
C THR A 144 -1.40 25.53 20.53
N ASP A 145 -2.14 26.02 21.52
CA ASP A 145 -2.42 25.33 22.78
C ASP A 145 -3.28 24.08 22.57
N VAL A 146 -4.28 24.12 21.69
CA VAL A 146 -5.11 22.97 21.32
C VAL A 146 -4.27 21.89 20.61
N LEU A 147 -3.39 22.31 19.70
CA LEU A 147 -2.46 21.41 19.02
C LEU A 147 -1.50 20.73 20.01
N CYS A 148 -0.85 21.52 20.88
CA CYS A 148 0.06 20.98 21.89
C CYS A 148 -0.66 20.05 22.87
N THR A 149 -1.88 20.39 23.29
CA THR A 149 -2.69 19.53 24.18
C THR A 149 -3.02 18.19 23.52
N SER A 150 -3.39 18.22 22.23
CA SER A 150 -3.70 17.00 21.47
C SER A 150 -2.46 16.13 21.27
N PHE A 151 -1.32 16.73 20.96
CA PHE A 151 -0.03 16.04 20.82
C PHE A 151 0.42 15.41 22.14
N GLN A 152 0.37 16.15 23.25
CA GLN A 152 0.74 15.64 24.57
C GLN A 152 -0.22 14.55 25.08
N GLY A 153 -1.51 14.64 24.72
CA GLY A 153 -2.50 13.63 25.10
C GLY A 153 -2.26 12.29 24.43
N ASN A 154 -1.91 12.29 23.13
CA ASN A 154 -1.56 11.08 22.41
C ASN A 154 -0.78 11.43 21.11
N GLU A 155 0.54 11.35 21.18
CA GLU A 155 1.45 11.63 20.07
C GLU A 155 1.17 10.73 18.85
N ASN A 156 1.02 9.42 19.08
CA ASN A 156 0.75 8.44 18.04
C ASN A 156 -0.57 8.70 17.31
N LYS A 157 -1.63 9.09 18.04
CA LYS A 157 -2.91 9.47 17.43
C LYS A 157 -2.80 10.79 16.65
N PHE A 158 -2.06 11.76 17.18
CA PHE A 158 -1.87 13.05 16.55
C PHE A 158 -1.08 12.95 15.23
N LEU A 159 -0.03 12.13 15.20
CA LEU A 159 0.80 11.86 14.03
C LEU A 159 0.25 10.74 13.13
N ALA A 160 -0.71 9.97 13.65
CA ALA A 160 -1.32 8.81 13.02
C ALA A 160 -0.33 7.68 12.66
N VAL A 161 0.55 7.33 13.61
CA VAL A 161 1.58 6.29 13.50
C VAL A 161 1.60 5.36 14.70
#